data_AF-A0A4R6G600-F1
#
_entry.id   AF-A0A4R6G600-F1
#
_cell.length_a   1.000
_cell.length_b   1.000
_cell.length_c   1.000
_cell.angle_alpha   90.00
_cell.angle_beta   90.00
_cell.angle_gamma   90.00
#
_symmetry.space_group_name_H-M   'P 1'
#
loop_
_entity.id
_entity.type
_entity.pdbx_description
1 polymer ?
#
loop_
_entity_poly.entity_id
_entity_poly.type
_entity_poly.pdbx_seq_one_letter_code
_entity_poly.pdbx_strand_id
1 'polypeptide(L)'
;MRIKNAIIILGPGKSGSTLLNHIFSLHPDLFWISTYVNKFPEHPELSILNNIHRIPMLEKNSRNKDNFPRPAEAFFFWTYHITTFWSDKPISSEEGARLNKALSKIRKFQSGNRLLLK
;
A
#
# COMPACT_ATOMS: atom_id res chain seq x y z
N MET A 1 -14.43 -7.26 -0.77
CA MET A 1 -13.38 -8.19 -0.27
C MET A 1 -13.27 -7.99 1.22
N ARG A 2 -13.25 -9.04 2.05
CA ARG A 2 -13.04 -8.85 3.50
C ARG A 2 -11.56 -8.96 3.82
N ILE A 3 -10.95 -7.88 4.31
CA ILE A 3 -9.56 -7.87 4.78
C ILE A 3 -9.55 -8.46 6.19
N LYS A 4 -8.65 -9.41 6.42
CA LYS A 4 -8.45 -10.04 7.74
C LYS A 4 -7.00 -9.81 8.17
N ASN A 5 -6.80 -9.60 9.46
CA ASN A 5 -5.46 -9.52 10.08
C ASN A 5 -4.54 -8.48 9.43
N ALA A 6 -5.10 -7.32 9.07
CA ALA A 6 -4.32 -6.20 8.57
C ALA A 6 -3.31 -5.72 9.62
N ILE A 7 -2.16 -5.25 9.17
CA ILE A 7 -1.14 -4.62 10.00
C ILE A 7 -1.19 -3.13 9.70
N ILE A 8 -1.38 -2.32 10.74
CA ILE A 8 -1.38 -0.86 10.65
C ILE A 8 -0.23 -0.35 11.53
N ILE A 9 0.74 0.32 10.92
CA ILE A 9 1.89 0.89 11.59
C ILE A 9 1.60 2.35 11.88
N LEU A 10 1.35 2.67 13.14
CA LEU A 10 1.15 4.04 13.60
C LEU A 10 2.39 4.50 14.36
N GLY A 11 2.84 5.72 14.09
CA GLY A 11 3.92 6.33 14.84
C GLY A 11 4.23 7.74 14.36
N PRO A 12 4.71 8.62 15.25
CA PRO A 12 5.05 9.99 14.89
C PRO A 12 6.22 10.01 13.89
N GLY A 13 6.41 11.15 13.23
CA GLY A 13 7.57 11.37 12.37
C GLY A 13 8.88 11.08 13.12
N LYS A 14 9.86 10.49 12.43
CA LYS A 14 11.18 10.11 12.97
C LYS A 14 11.19 9.02 14.06
N SER A 15 10.08 8.31 14.27
CA SER A 15 10.00 7.14 15.18
C SER A 15 10.59 5.84 14.62
N GLY A 16 11.07 5.84 13.37
CA GLY A 16 11.50 4.62 12.69
C GLY A 16 10.35 3.80 12.08
N SER A 17 9.10 4.27 12.14
CA SER A 17 7.93 3.61 11.53
C SER A 17 8.09 3.36 10.03
N THR A 18 8.78 4.23 9.31
CA THR A 18 9.11 4.03 7.88
C THR A 18 10.03 2.82 7.66
N LEU A 19 11.08 2.68 8.50
CA LEU A 19 11.98 1.53 8.43
C LEU A 19 11.22 0.24 8.75
N LEU A 20 10.35 0.28 9.76
CA LEU A 20 9.51 -0.86 10.11
C LEU A 20 8.61 -1.26 8.94
N ASN A 21 7.92 -0.29 8.32
CA ASN A 21 7.08 -0.52 7.14
C ASN A 21 7.87 -1.15 5.99
N HIS A 22 9.10 -0.70 5.75
CA HIS A 22 10.00 -1.30 4.75
C HIS A 22 10.39 -2.74 5.07
N ILE A 23 10.60 -3.08 6.34
CA ILE A 23 10.93 -4.46 6.74
C ILE A 23 9.71 -5.37 6.55
N PHE A 24 8.53 -4.93 7.00
CA PHE A 24 7.30 -5.70 6.83
C PHE A 24 6.89 -5.86 5.37
N SER A 25 7.16 -4.87 4.51
CA SER A 25 6.82 -4.93 3.08
C SER A 25 7.54 -6.05 2.31
N LEU A 26 8.64 -6.58 2.87
CA LEU A 26 9.38 -7.72 2.33
C LEU A 26 8.71 -9.07 2.61
N HIS A 27 7.79 -9.13 3.59
CA HIS A 27 7.16 -10.38 3.98
C HIS A 27 6.20 -10.90 2.89
N PRO A 28 6.30 -12.18 2.48
CA PRO A 28 5.56 -12.69 1.32
C PRO A 28 4.03 -12.71 1.50
N ASP A 29 3.54 -12.73 2.74
CA ASP A 29 2.09 -12.72 3.04
C ASP A 29 1.48 -11.31 3.09
N LEU A 30 2.27 -10.24 2.97
CA LEU A 30 1.80 -8.86 3.07
C LEU A 30 1.73 -8.16 1.73
N PHE A 31 0.56 -7.66 1.37
CA PHE A 31 0.40 -6.72 0.26
C PHE A 31 0.23 -5.29 0.77
N TRP A 32 0.68 -4.31 -0.01
CA TRP A 32 0.77 -2.91 0.41
C TRP A 32 0.63 -1.96 -0.79
N ILE A 33 0.36 -0.68 -0.53
CA ILE A 33 0.21 0.33 -1.58
C ILE A 33 1.56 1.00 -1.84
N SER A 34 2.06 0.94 -3.07
CA SER A 34 3.36 1.53 -3.41
C SER A 34 3.26 2.99 -3.77
N THR A 35 4.41 3.67 -3.77
CA THR A 35 4.58 5.03 -4.30
C THR A 35 3.98 5.19 -5.70
N TYR A 36 4.07 4.17 -6.56
CA TYR A 36 3.48 4.20 -7.91
C TYR A 36 1.95 4.17 -7.88
N VAL A 37 1.35 3.25 -7.13
CA VAL A 37 -0.11 3.17 -7.00
C VAL A 37 -0.66 4.38 -6.24
N ASN A 38 0.11 4.93 -5.31
CA ASN A 38 -0.21 6.20 -4.69
C ASN A 38 -0.18 7.35 -5.70
N LYS A 39 0.74 7.37 -6.66
CA LYS A 39 0.79 8.40 -7.71
C LYS A 39 -0.29 8.19 -8.78
N PHE A 40 -0.64 6.94 -9.08
CA PHE A 40 -1.58 6.55 -10.12
C PHE A 40 -2.64 5.58 -9.56
N PRO A 41 -3.63 6.06 -8.77
CA PRO A 41 -4.62 5.20 -8.11
C PRO A 41 -5.52 4.41 -9.08
N GLU A 42 -5.65 4.89 -10.31
CA GLU A 42 -6.42 4.24 -11.38
C GLU A 42 -5.75 2.98 -11.93
N HIS A 43 -4.45 2.80 -11.67
CA HIS A 43 -3.61 1.73 -12.20
C HIS A 43 -3.11 0.77 -11.10
N PRO A 44 -4.00 0.02 -10.43
CA PRO A 44 -3.62 -0.92 -9.38
C PRO A 44 -2.72 -2.07 -9.90
N GLU A 45 -2.68 -2.33 -11.20
CA GLU A 45 -1.76 -3.27 -11.86
C GLU A 45 -0.28 -2.94 -11.62
N LEU A 46 0.06 -1.67 -11.38
CA LEU A 46 1.43 -1.26 -11.04
C LEU A 46 1.93 -1.90 -9.75
N SER A 47 1.01 -2.40 -8.92
CA SER A 47 1.29 -3.22 -7.74
C SER A 47 2.11 -4.46 -8.03
N ILE A 48 2.11 -4.98 -9.27
CA ILE A 48 2.91 -6.16 -9.63
C ILE A 48 4.40 -5.92 -9.40
N LEU A 49 4.85 -4.67 -9.56
CA LEU A 49 6.23 -4.25 -9.34
C LEU A 49 6.65 -4.36 -7.87
N ASN A 50 5.69 -4.38 -6.94
CA ASN A 50 5.97 -4.56 -5.52
C ASN A 50 6.51 -5.97 -5.23
N ASN A 51 6.17 -6.98 -6.05
CA ASN A 51 6.73 -8.32 -5.89
C ASN A 51 8.25 -8.35 -6.13
N ILE A 52 8.76 -7.45 -6.98
CA ILE A 52 10.20 -7.31 -7.26
C ILE A 52 10.95 -6.89 -5.99
N HIS A 53 10.30 -6.11 -5.12
CA HIS A 53 10.86 -5.66 -3.83
C HIS A 53 11.24 -6.83 -2.92
N ARG A 54 10.63 -8.00 -3.10
CA ARG A 54 10.90 -9.20 -2.28
C ARG A 54 12.11 -9.99 -2.71
N ILE A 55 12.66 -9.72 -3.90
CA ILE A 55 13.85 -10.41 -4.39
C ILE A 55 15.06 -9.78 -3.69
N PRO A 56 15.79 -10.52 -2.81
CA PRO A 56 16.80 -9.91 -1.93
C PRO A 56 17.90 -9.16 -2.70
N MET A 57 18.29 -9.68 -3.87
CA MET A 57 19.29 -9.04 -4.73
C MET A 57 18.81 -7.69 -5.27
N LEU A 58 17.55 -7.61 -5.69
CA LEU A 58 16.97 -6.38 -6.25
C LEU A 58 16.60 -5.38 -5.16
N GLU A 59 16.18 -5.86 -3.98
CA GLU A 59 16.01 -5.03 -2.79
C GLU A 59 17.32 -4.32 -2.45
N LYS A 60 18.41 -5.10 -2.28
CA LYS A 60 19.74 -4.59 -1.94
C LYS A 60 20.25 -3.54 -2.94
N ASN A 61 20.04 -3.78 -4.23
CA ASN A 61 20.52 -2.91 -5.31
C ASN A 61 19.61 -1.69 -5.57
N SER A 62 18.39 -1.67 -5.02
CA SER A 62 17.43 -0.58 -5.22
C SER A 62 17.25 0.30 -3.99
N ARG A 63 17.88 -0.01 -2.84
CA ARG A 63 17.74 0.71 -1.56
C ARG A 63 17.82 2.23 -1.68
N ASN A 64 18.76 2.72 -2.49
CA ASN A 64 19.04 4.14 -2.66
C ASN A 64 18.36 4.75 -3.89
N LYS A 65 17.43 4.03 -4.53
CA LYS A 65 16.74 4.48 -5.74
C LYS A 65 15.34 4.95 -5.38
N ASP A 66 15.12 6.25 -5.47
CA ASP A 66 13.82 6.89 -5.20
C ASP A 66 12.75 6.48 -6.20
N ASN A 67 13.16 6.13 -7.42
CA ASN A 67 12.27 5.68 -8.49
C ASN A 67 11.88 4.21 -8.36
N PHE A 68 12.15 3.50 -7.26
CA PHE A 68 11.76 2.10 -7.07
C PHE A 68 10.43 2.02 -6.29
N PRO A 69 9.55 1.02 -6.50
CA PRO A 69 8.34 0.89 -5.70
C PRO A 69 8.69 0.72 -4.21
N ARG A 70 8.23 1.66 -3.40
CA ARG A 70 8.40 1.68 -1.93
C ARG A 70 7.05 1.75 -1.25
N PRO A 71 6.88 1.16 -0.06
CA PRO A 71 5.60 1.22 0.64
C PRO A 71 5.33 2.65 1.09
N ALA A 72 4.20 3.19 0.63
CA ALA A 72 3.81 4.57 0.88
C ALA A 72 2.72 4.64 1.96
N GLU A 73 2.60 5.79 2.64
CA GLU A 73 1.43 6.10 3.48
C GLU A 73 0.15 6.25 2.63
N ALA A 74 0.34 6.40 1.31
CA ALA A 74 -0.71 6.28 0.30
C ALA A 74 -1.83 7.33 0.39
N PHE A 75 -1.56 8.53 0.95
CA PHE A 75 -2.56 9.60 1.10
C PHE A 75 -3.33 9.91 -0.18
N PHE A 76 -2.65 10.04 -1.32
CA PHE A 76 -3.31 10.38 -2.59
C PHE A 76 -4.22 9.25 -3.05
N PHE A 77 -3.80 7.99 -2.90
CA PHE A 77 -4.64 6.83 -3.15
C PHE A 77 -5.92 6.84 -2.29
N TRP A 78 -5.79 7.15 -1.00
CA TRP A 78 -6.95 7.21 -0.11
C TRP A 78 -7.91 8.33 -0.50
N THR A 79 -7.39 9.55 -0.71
CA THR A 79 -8.21 10.70 -1.09
C THR A 79 -8.86 10.56 -2.46
N TYR A 80 -8.26 9.79 -3.36
CA TYR A 80 -8.83 9.50 -4.67
C TYR A 80 -10.05 8.57 -4.57
N HIS A 81 -10.01 7.57 -3.68
CA HIS A 81 -11.09 6.60 -3.52
C HIS A 81 -12.15 7.01 -2.49
N ILE A 82 -11.77 7.84 -1.51
CA ILE A 82 -12.61 8.35 -0.43
C ILE A 82 -12.58 9.87 -0.50
N THR A 83 -13.63 10.47 -1.06
CA THR A 83 -13.74 11.93 -1.18
C THR A 83 -13.90 12.61 0.18
N THR A 84 -14.45 11.89 1.15
CA THR A 84 -14.65 12.34 2.53
C THR A 84 -13.43 12.11 3.44
N PHE A 85 -12.27 11.71 2.91
CA PHE A 85 -11.11 11.28 3.70
C PHE A 85 -10.64 12.30 4.76
N TRP A 86 -10.70 13.59 4.44
CA TRP A 86 -10.31 14.68 5.35
C TRP A 86 -11.49 15.27 6.14
N SER A 87 -12.66 14.65 6.07
CA SER A 87 -13.88 15.15 6.70
C SER A 87 -14.40 14.15 7.73
N ASP A 88 -15.16 14.64 8.70
CA ASP A 88 -15.86 13.79 9.67
C ASP A 88 -17.09 13.07 9.09
N LYS A 89 -17.34 13.23 7.79
CA LYS A 89 -18.47 12.58 7.12
C LYS A 89 -18.20 11.07 6.98
N PRO A 90 -19.22 10.23 7.20
CA PRO A 90 -19.05 8.79 6.99
C PRO A 90 -18.75 8.49 5.52
N ILE A 91 -17.98 7.42 5.31
CA ILE A 91 -17.71 6.89 3.97
C ILE A 91 -19.01 6.35 3.38
N SER A 92 -19.35 6.78 2.17
CA SER A 92 -20.50 6.26 1.43
C SER A 92 -20.31 4.79 1.00
N SER A 93 -21.41 4.10 0.70
CA SER A 93 -21.35 2.71 0.23
C SER A 93 -20.62 2.60 -1.11
N GLU A 94 -20.75 3.61 -1.97
CA GLU A 94 -20.12 3.71 -3.28
C GLU A 94 -18.60 3.88 -3.17
N GLU A 95 -18.13 4.75 -2.28
CA GLU A 95 -16.70 4.91 -1.97
C GLU A 95 -16.11 3.63 -1.38
N GLY A 96 -16.81 3.02 -0.43
CA GLY A 96 -16.43 1.74 0.14
C GLY A 96 -16.32 0.63 -0.90
N ALA A 97 -17.27 0.56 -1.85
CA ALA A 97 -17.23 -0.41 -2.94
C ALA A 97 -16.05 -0.17 -3.90
N ARG A 98 -15.80 1.09 -4.26
CA ARG A 98 -14.69 1.51 -5.13
C ARG A 98 -13.34 1.16 -4.52
N LEU A 99 -13.15 1.50 -3.25
CA LEU A 99 -11.93 1.19 -2.51
C LEU A 99 -11.72 -0.32 -2.39
N ASN A 100 -12.77 -1.06 -2.06
CA ASN A 100 -12.71 -2.53 -1.99
C ASN A 100 -12.31 -3.16 -3.33
N LYS A 101 -12.76 -2.59 -4.45
CA LYS A 101 -12.40 -3.03 -5.80
C LYS A 101 -10.94 -2.70 -6.13
N ALA A 102 -10.44 -1.54 -5.71
CA ALA A 102 -9.04 -1.17 -5.88
C ALA A 102 -8.12 -2.10 -5.07
N LEU A 103 -8.41 -2.28 -3.77
CA LEU A 103 -7.64 -3.15 -2.88
C LEU A 103 -7.67 -4.62 -3.32
N SER A 104 -8.80 -5.10 -3.87
CA SER A 104 -8.87 -6.47 -4.38
C SER A 104 -8.00 -6.68 -5.62
N LYS A 105 -7.92 -5.67 -6.52
CA LYS A 105 -6.99 -5.68 -7.65
C LYS A 105 -5.54 -5.65 -7.18
N ILE A 106 -5.18 -4.76 -6.26
CA ILE A 106 -3.83 -4.68 -5.67
C ILE A 106 -3.42 -6.04 -5.10
N ARG A 107 -4.30 -6.65 -4.29
CA ARG A 107 -4.08 -7.99 -3.74
C ARG A 107 -3.95 -9.07 -4.82
N LYS A 108 -4.67 -8.97 -5.93
CA LYS A 108 -4.54 -9.94 -7.04
C LYS A 108 -3.16 -9.85 -7.72
N PHE A 109 -2.59 -8.65 -7.83
CA PHE A 109 -1.30 -8.42 -8.48
C PHE A 109 -0.09 -8.60 -7.57
N GLN A 110 -0.30 -8.64 -6.25
CA GLN A 110 0.76 -8.93 -5.27
C GLN A 110 0.58 -10.32 -4.67
N SER A 111 1.68 -11.01 -4.39
CA SER A 111 1.58 -12.23 -3.56
C SER A 111 1.24 -11.83 -2.12
N GLY A 112 0.22 -12.41 -1.48
CA GLY A 112 -0.08 -12.18 -0.06
C GLY A 112 -1.55 -11.94 0.25
N ASN A 113 -1.93 -12.16 1.51
CA ASN A 113 -3.33 -12.13 1.93
C ASN A 113 -3.65 -11.03 2.93
N ARG A 114 -2.63 -10.46 3.57
CA ARG A 114 -2.78 -9.48 4.65
C ARG A 114 -2.38 -8.10 4.14
N LEU A 115 -3.16 -7.10 4.48
CA LEU A 115 -2.87 -5.71 4.13
C LEU A 115 -1.88 -5.12 5.14
N LEU A 116 -0.83 -4.47 4.65
CA LEU A 116 0.08 -3.64 5.43
C LEU A 116 -0.15 -2.17 5.10
N LEU A 117 -0.40 -1.36 6.15
CA LEU A 117 -0.60 0.08 6.09
C LEU A 117 0.35 0.80 7.04
N LYS A 118 0.72 2.03 6.67
CA LYS A 118 1.37 3.01 7.53
C LYS A 118 0.61 4.32 7.40
#